data_AF-A0A8H3XQP6-F1
#
_entry.id   AF-A0A8H3XQP6-F1
#
_cell.length_a   1.000
_cell.length_b   1.000
_cell.length_c   1.000
_cell.angle_alpha   90.00
_cell.angle_beta   90.00
_cell.angle_gamma   90.00
#
_symmetry.space_group_name_H-M   'P 1'
#
loop_
_entity.id
_entity.type
_entity.pdbx_description
1 polymer ?
#
loop_
_entity_poly.entity_id
_entity_poly.type
_entity_poly.pdbx_seq_one_letter_code
_entity_poly.pdbx_strand_id
1 'polypeptide(L)'
;MIATWNAVLNETARHFSKAHQGTTAMVFDAYSWLTNVFDHAADFGITNTTSFCPEYGNWDIDTNYAAYGCDPIYEYFWYNSGHITYHTHQILATKLNEFLSTKAVCGKTDGGRAVNWGMK
;
A
#
# COMPACT_ATOMS: atom_id res chain seq x y z
N MET A 1 -9.49 -15.41 -5.59
CA MET A 1 -8.56 -14.96 -6.65
C MET A 1 -7.35 -14.24 -6.06
N ILE A 2 -7.51 -13.08 -5.39
CA ILE A 2 -6.39 -12.28 -4.87
C ILE A 2 -5.55 -13.05 -3.84
N ALA A 3 -6.16 -13.73 -2.87
CA ALA A 3 -5.43 -14.53 -1.88
C ALA A 3 -4.53 -15.61 -2.53
N THR A 4 -5.06 -16.33 -3.52
CA THR A 4 -4.32 -17.34 -4.29
C THR A 4 -3.15 -16.70 -5.05
N TRP A 5 -3.39 -15.58 -5.72
CA TRP A 5 -2.35 -14.84 -6.44
C TRP A 5 -1.21 -14.42 -5.50
N ASN A 6 -1.55 -13.80 -4.36
CA ASN A 6 -0.57 -13.35 -3.38
C ASN A 6 0.25 -14.51 -2.79
N ALA A 7 -0.39 -15.67 -2.55
CA ALA A 7 0.31 -16.87 -2.09
C ALA A 7 1.32 -17.39 -3.13
N VAL A 8 0.92 -17.45 -4.40
CA VAL A 8 1.80 -17.87 -5.50
C VAL A 8 2.96 -16.88 -5.67
N LEU A 9 2.70 -15.56 -5.67
CA LEU A 9 3.73 -14.53 -5.80
C LEU A 9 4.79 -14.64 -4.69
N ASN A 10 4.36 -14.86 -3.45
CA ASN A 10 5.26 -15.03 -2.32
C ASN A 10 6.15 -16.27 -2.48
N GLU A 11 5.57 -17.39 -2.91
CA GLU A 11 6.33 -18.62 -3.15
C GLU A 11 7.33 -18.45 -4.32
N THR A 12 6.90 -17.81 -5.40
CA THR A 12 7.77 -17.50 -6.54
C THR A 12 8.97 -16.64 -6.12
N ALA A 13 8.76 -15.60 -5.31
CA ALA A 13 9.84 -14.74 -4.83
C ALA A 13 10.86 -15.52 -3.97
N ARG A 14 10.39 -16.40 -3.08
CA ARG A 14 11.27 -17.25 -2.27
C ARG A 14 12.10 -18.20 -3.13
N HIS A 15 11.46 -18.86 -4.10
CA HIS A 15 12.15 -19.74 -5.04
C HIS A 15 13.18 -19.00 -5.89
N PHE A 16 12.85 -17.80 -6.36
CA PHE A 16 13.78 -16.97 -7.12
C PHE A 16 15.04 -16.64 -6.31
N SER A 17 14.88 -16.13 -5.08
CA SER A 17 16.05 -15.83 -4.23
C SER A 17 16.89 -17.06 -3.88
N LYS A 18 16.28 -18.25 -3.75
CA LYS A 18 17.02 -19.51 -3.53
C LYS A 18 17.82 -19.94 -4.77
N ALA A 19 17.27 -19.74 -5.96
CA ALA A 19 17.90 -20.13 -7.22
C ALA A 19 18.99 -19.12 -7.68
N HIS A 20 18.87 -17.86 -7.30
CA HIS A 20 19.74 -16.77 -7.76
C HIS A 20 20.51 -16.13 -6.60
N GLN A 21 21.61 -16.77 -6.20
CA GLN A 21 22.49 -16.27 -5.15
C GLN A 21 23.01 -14.85 -5.50
N GLY A 22 23.09 -13.98 -4.49
CA GLY A 22 23.47 -12.57 -4.67
C GLY A 22 22.32 -11.64 -5.09
N THR A 23 21.11 -12.17 -5.29
CA THR A 23 19.90 -11.37 -5.54
C THR A 23 18.93 -11.42 -4.36
N THR A 24 18.18 -10.35 -4.15
CA THR A 24 17.13 -10.28 -3.12
C THR A 24 15.79 -9.96 -3.77
N ALA A 25 14.87 -10.92 -3.75
CA ALA A 25 13.47 -10.70 -4.09
C ALA A 25 12.69 -10.42 -2.81
N MET A 26 11.95 -9.32 -2.78
CA MET A 26 11.14 -8.91 -1.64
C MET A 26 9.68 -8.78 -2.09
N VAL A 27 8.76 -9.20 -1.22
CA VAL A 27 7.32 -9.04 -1.43
C VAL A 27 6.78 -8.11 -0.37
N PHE A 28 6.23 -6.98 -0.81
CA PHE A 28 5.51 -6.04 0.03
C PHE A 28 4.02 -6.35 -0.04
N ASP A 29 3.40 -6.64 1.10
CA ASP A 29 1.97 -6.97 1.18
C ASP A 29 1.10 -5.72 1.16
N ALA A 30 0.95 -5.14 -0.04
CA ALA A 30 0.10 -3.99 -0.27
C ALA A 30 -1.38 -4.30 0.00
N TYR A 31 -1.81 -5.56 -0.18
CA TYR A 31 -3.20 -5.96 0.01
C TYR A 31 -3.60 -5.81 1.49
N SER A 32 -2.90 -6.48 2.40
CA SER A 32 -3.22 -6.42 3.82
C SER A 32 -3.08 -4.99 4.37
N TRP A 33 -2.07 -4.24 3.90
CA TRP A 33 -1.90 -2.85 4.34
C TRP A 33 -3.02 -1.94 3.87
N LEU A 34 -3.39 -1.98 2.59
CA LEU A 34 -4.48 -1.13 2.08
C LEU A 34 -5.85 -1.55 2.63
N THR A 35 -6.08 -2.84 2.88
CA THR A 35 -7.27 -3.31 3.61
C THR A 35 -7.32 -2.71 5.02
N ASN A 36 -6.20 -2.71 5.76
CA ASN A 36 -6.15 -2.08 7.07
C ASN A 36 -6.42 -0.56 6.99
N VAL A 37 -5.83 0.15 6.02
CA VAL A 37 -6.11 1.58 5.82
C VAL A 37 -7.58 1.81 5.49
N PHE A 38 -8.20 0.93 4.69
CA PHE A 38 -9.60 1.03 4.33
C PHE A 38 -10.53 0.80 5.53
N ASP A 39 -10.28 -0.24 6.32
CA ASP A 39 -11.08 -0.60 7.50
C ASP A 39 -10.93 0.44 8.64
N HIS A 40 -9.80 1.15 8.68
CA HIS A 40 -9.45 2.17 9.66
C HIS A 40 -9.29 3.58 9.04
N ALA A 41 -10.01 3.87 7.96
CA ALA A 41 -9.81 5.08 7.14
C ALA A 41 -9.77 6.39 7.93
N ALA A 42 -10.60 6.53 8.95
CA ALA A 42 -10.66 7.72 9.79
C ALA A 42 -9.33 8.00 10.52
N ASP A 43 -8.59 6.96 10.93
CA ASP A 43 -7.28 7.09 11.60
C ASP A 43 -6.22 7.68 10.67
N PHE A 44 -6.46 7.59 9.36
CA PHE A 44 -5.62 8.12 8.30
C PHE A 44 -6.15 9.42 7.70
N GLY A 45 -7.19 10.03 8.28
CA GLY A 45 -7.79 11.26 7.74
C GLY A 45 -8.55 11.06 6.42
N ILE A 46 -9.01 9.83 6.15
CA ILE A 46 -9.84 9.50 4.99
C ILE A 46 -11.29 9.42 5.47
N THR A 47 -12.15 10.24 4.88
CA THR A 47 -13.58 10.33 5.25
C THR A 47 -14.47 9.63 4.23
N ASN A 48 -14.03 9.45 3.00
CA ASN A 48 -14.79 8.78 1.95
C ASN A 48 -14.08 7.54 1.39
N THR A 49 -14.62 6.36 1.70
CA THR A 49 -14.15 5.05 1.21
C THR A 49 -15.11 4.39 0.21
N THR A 50 -16.29 4.97 0.00
CA THR A 50 -17.39 4.34 -0.75
C THR A 50 -17.56 4.90 -2.16
N SER A 51 -17.08 6.10 -2.42
CA SER A 51 -17.21 6.76 -3.72
C SER A 51 -15.94 7.55 -4.08
N PHE A 52 -15.98 8.20 -5.23
CA PHE A 52 -14.97 9.12 -5.73
C PHE A 52 -15.68 10.33 -6.36
N CYS A 53 -15.00 11.48 -6.43
CA CYS A 53 -15.52 12.68 -7.09
C CYS A 53 -15.75 12.41 -8.59
N PRO A 54 -16.96 12.58 -9.16
CA PRO A 54 -17.20 12.36 -10.59
C PRO A 54 -16.32 13.24 -11.49
N GLU A 55 -15.99 14.43 -11.00
CA GLU A 55 -15.22 15.47 -11.67
C GLU A 55 -13.70 15.38 -11.37
N TYR A 56 -13.22 14.21 -10.90
CA TYR A 56 -11.82 13.97 -10.48
C TYR A 56 -10.75 14.34 -11.53
N GLY A 57 -11.14 14.42 -12.80
CA GLY A 57 -10.23 14.69 -13.93
C GLY A 57 -10.00 16.17 -14.20
N ASN A 58 -10.67 17.09 -13.49
CA ASN A 58 -10.46 18.52 -13.68
C ASN A 58 -9.09 18.98 -13.19
N TRP A 59 -8.47 19.89 -13.92
CA TRP A 59 -7.07 20.31 -13.69
C TRP A 59 -6.85 21.03 -12.35
N ASP A 60 -7.90 21.63 -11.79
CA ASP A 60 -7.91 22.37 -10.52
C ASP A 60 -8.65 21.64 -9.40
N ILE A 61 -8.96 20.34 -9.56
CA ILE A 61 -9.79 19.60 -8.61
C ILE A 61 -9.22 19.62 -7.18
N ASP A 62 -7.89 19.62 -7.02
CA ASP A 62 -7.25 19.62 -5.70
C ASP A 62 -7.52 20.90 -4.89
N THR A 63 -7.76 22.03 -5.56
CA THR A 63 -7.98 23.34 -4.91
C THR A 63 -9.39 23.88 -5.09
N ASN A 64 -10.15 23.37 -6.06
CA ASN A 64 -11.48 23.86 -6.44
C ASN A 64 -12.57 22.76 -6.38
N TYR A 65 -12.32 21.64 -5.69
CA TYR A 65 -13.26 20.54 -5.49
C TYR A 65 -14.69 20.98 -5.13
N ALA A 66 -14.83 22.03 -4.32
CA ALA A 66 -16.14 22.52 -3.87
C ALA A 66 -16.99 23.07 -5.02
N ALA A 67 -16.37 23.68 -6.05
CA ALA A 67 -17.09 24.14 -7.24
C ALA A 67 -17.70 22.98 -8.05
N TYR A 68 -17.16 21.77 -7.88
CA TYR A 68 -17.63 20.55 -8.51
C TYR A 68 -18.54 19.71 -7.60
N GLY A 69 -18.86 20.20 -6.40
CA GLY A 69 -19.69 19.49 -5.42
C GLY A 69 -19.00 18.27 -4.80
N CYS A 70 -17.68 18.23 -4.79
CA CYS A 70 -16.88 17.19 -4.16
C CYS A 70 -16.36 17.64 -2.80
N ASP A 71 -15.91 16.69 -1.98
CA ASP A 71 -15.13 16.95 -0.77
C ASP A 71 -13.66 17.19 -1.15
N PRO A 72 -12.77 17.59 -0.21
CA PRO A 72 -11.35 17.68 -0.52
C PRO A 72 -10.84 16.34 -1.04
N ILE A 73 -10.18 16.32 -2.22
CA ILE A 73 -9.68 15.08 -2.83
C ILE A 73 -8.72 14.32 -1.91
N TYR A 74 -8.02 15.03 -1.03
CA TYR A 74 -7.19 14.46 0.03
C TYR A 74 -7.96 13.50 0.95
N GLU A 75 -9.24 13.70 1.19
CA GLU A 75 -10.03 12.92 2.15
C GLU A 75 -10.70 11.68 1.51
N TYR A 76 -10.60 11.50 0.20
CA TYR A 76 -11.08 10.30 -0.49
C TYR A 76 -10.03 9.19 -0.45
N PHE A 77 -10.48 7.95 -0.30
CA PHE A 77 -9.67 6.76 -0.56
C PHE A 77 -9.49 6.55 -2.06
N TRP A 78 -10.60 6.63 -2.81
CA TRP A 78 -10.65 6.36 -4.25
C TRP A 78 -10.52 7.66 -5.06
N TYR A 79 -9.60 7.65 -6.02
CA TYR A 79 -9.52 8.68 -7.05
C TYR A 79 -10.55 8.41 -8.16
N ASN A 80 -10.72 7.14 -8.53
CA ASN A 80 -11.76 6.66 -9.44
C ASN A 80 -12.06 5.18 -9.16
N SER A 81 -12.77 4.49 -10.07
CA SER A 81 -13.19 3.08 -9.89
C SER A 81 -12.06 2.04 -9.79
N GLY A 82 -10.79 2.42 -9.98
CA GLY A 82 -9.65 1.49 -9.86
C GLY A 82 -8.37 2.06 -9.25
N HIS A 83 -8.31 3.38 -9.03
CA HIS A 83 -7.12 4.07 -8.52
C HIS A 83 -7.40 4.71 -7.15
N ILE A 84 -6.40 4.63 -6.27
CA ILE A 84 -6.41 5.33 -4.98
C ILE A 84 -5.92 6.78 -5.14
N THR A 85 -6.28 7.66 -4.20
CA THR A 85 -5.86 9.06 -4.21
C THR A 85 -4.38 9.25 -3.89
N TYR A 86 -3.85 10.44 -4.17
CA TYR A 86 -2.47 10.80 -3.83
C TYR A 86 -2.19 10.75 -2.32
N HIS A 87 -3.19 11.05 -1.49
CA HIS A 87 -3.09 10.88 -0.03
C HIS A 87 -2.92 9.40 0.35
N THR A 88 -3.76 8.53 -0.20
CA THR A 88 -3.65 7.08 0.04
C THR A 88 -2.34 6.52 -0.50
N HIS A 89 -1.83 7.03 -1.64
CA HIS A 89 -0.49 6.73 -2.13
C HIS A 89 0.62 7.17 -1.17
N GLN A 90 0.49 8.33 -0.51
CA GLN A 90 1.45 8.80 0.50
C GLN A 90 1.50 7.85 1.71
N ILE A 91 0.34 7.37 2.18
CA ILE A 91 0.23 6.39 3.26
C ILE A 91 0.89 5.06 2.86
N LEU A 92 0.61 4.58 1.64
CA LEU A 92 1.23 3.37 1.08
C LEU A 92 2.76 3.50 0.97
N ALA A 93 3.25 4.63 0.44
CA ALA A 93 4.67 4.90 0.27
C ALA A 93 5.41 4.96 1.62
N THR A 94 4.77 5.52 2.65
CA THR A 94 5.32 5.56 4.02
C THR A 94 5.54 4.15 4.55
N LYS A 95 4.54 3.26 4.38
CA LYS A 95 4.67 1.86 4.81
C LYS A 95 5.70 1.09 3.99
N LEU A 96 5.78 1.34 2.69
CA LEU A 96 6.79 0.74 1.84
C LEU A 96 8.21 1.16 2.28
N ASN A 97 8.40 2.43 2.64
CA ASN A 97 9.68 2.92 3.15
C ASN A 97 10.08 2.22 4.46
N GLU A 98 9.15 2.01 5.40
CA GLU A 98 9.39 1.22 6.61
C GLU A 98 9.80 -0.22 6.29
N PHE A 99 9.08 -0.86 5.36
CA PHE A 99 9.39 -2.22 4.91
C PHE A 99 10.80 -2.31 4.33
N LEU A 100 11.18 -1.41 3.42
CA LEU A 100 12.51 -1.41 2.82
C LEU A 100 13.61 -1.09 3.83
N SER A 101 13.37 -0.13 4.72
CA SER A 101 14.36 0.29 5.73
C SER A 101 14.65 -0.82 6.75
N THR A 102 13.63 -1.52 7.23
CA THR A 102 13.81 -2.65 8.17
C THR A 102 14.56 -3.82 7.54
N LYS A 103 14.33 -4.08 6.25
CA LYS A 103 15.05 -5.12 5.49
C LYS A 103 16.47 -4.71 5.11
N ALA A 104 16.72 -3.42 4.85
CA ALA A 104 18.06 -2.89 4.62
C ALA A 104 18.95 -3.01 5.87
N VAL A 105 18.39 -2.89 7.07
CA VAL A 105 19.11 -3.09 8.34
C VAL A 105 19.44 -4.57 8.59
N CYS A 106 18.58 -5.51 8.19
CA CYS A 106 18.88 -6.95 8.25
C CYS A 106 19.94 -7.41 7.22
N GLY A 107 20.36 -6.54 6.28
CA GLY A 107 21.42 -6.81 5.32
C GLY A 107 22.84 -6.51 5.84
N LYS A 108 22.98 -5.91 7.03
CA LYS A 108 24.26 -5.71 7.70
C LYS A 108 24.45 -6.82 8.75
N THR A 109 25.10 -7.90 8.31
CA THR A 109 25.71 -9.04 9.02
C THR A 109 25.46 -9.16 10.53
N ASP A 110 24.82 -10.25 10.97
CA ASP A 110 25.33 -11.20 11.97
C ASP A 110 24.25 -12.23 12.38
N GLY A 111 24.70 -13.46 12.67
CA GLY A 111 23.86 -14.65 12.77
C GLY A 111 22.63 -14.55 13.69
N GLY A 112 21.51 -15.08 13.18
CA GLY A 112 20.47 -15.68 14.00
C GLY A 112 19.47 -14.73 14.67
N ARG A 113 18.34 -14.49 13.99
CA ARG A 113 16.99 -14.71 14.56
C ARG A 113 15.91 -14.50 13.50
N ALA A 114 15.18 -15.57 13.19
CA ALA A 114 13.95 -15.51 12.43
C ALA A 114 12.89 -14.75 13.23
N VAL A 115 12.32 -13.69 12.66
CA VAL A 115 11.20 -12.96 13.26
C VAL A 115 9.92 -13.71 12.86
N ASN A 116 9.24 -14.28 13.85
CA ASN A 116 7.96 -14.97 13.69
C ASN A 116 6.85 -13.92 13.53
N TRP A 117 6.24 -13.83 12.35
CA TRP A 117 5.02 -13.05 12.13
C TRP A 117 3.83 -13.92 12.52
N GLY A 118 3.49 -13.89 13.81
CA GLY A 118 2.33 -14.58 14.34
C GLY A 118 1.06 -14.05 13.70
N MET A 119 0.43 -14.88 12.88
CA MET A 119 -1.00 -14.80 12.58
C MET A 119 -1.76 -15.10 13.87
N LYS A 120 -2.60 -14.16 14.29
CA LYS A 120 -3.79 -14.42 15.09
C LYS A 120 -5.00 -14.02 14.27
#